data_AF-A0A2T0RS72-F1
#
_entry.id   AF-A0A2T0RS72-F1
#
_cell.length_a   1.000
_cell.length_b   1.000
_cell.length_c   1.000
_cell.angle_alpha   90.00
_cell.angle_beta   90.00
_cell.angle_gamma   90.00
#
_symmetry.space_group_name_H-M   'P 1'
#
loop_
_entity.id
_entity.type
_entity.pdbx_description
1 polymer ?
#
loop_
_entity_poly.entity_id
_entity_poly.type
_entity_poly.pdbx_seq_one_letter_code
_entity_poly.pdbx_strand_id
1 'polypeptide(L)'
;MPNATNLAPRSISGTYGHLTITYTRFDTHWAVMVFSGPTRIEELCGTYTEAAPAYRECQRIARAAHQGVPVHEIIATKPAELVLAALAEVVGTANQLAPRLADAVPAPAEVRQVRPTLARAHLAPLEPAQVRALRLADVHADRTVRASRQATRATLNALARKGYGTLNFQPGLGRRRVVESLTLNARGEAYVAAERVAA
;
A
#
# COMPACT_ATOMS: atom_id res chain seq x y z
N MET A 1 -40.23 -23.32 -10.28
CA MET A 1 -38.86 -23.51 -9.77
C MET A 1 -37.98 -23.91 -10.93
N PRO A 2 -36.88 -23.19 -11.22
CA PRO A 2 -36.10 -23.46 -12.42
C PRO A 2 -35.33 -24.79 -12.28
N ASN A 3 -35.38 -25.59 -13.34
CA ASN A 3 -34.72 -26.89 -13.46
C ASN A 3 -33.21 -26.77 -13.24
N ALA A 4 -32.71 -27.41 -12.19
CA ALA A 4 -31.29 -27.72 -12.07
C ALA A 4 -30.93 -28.68 -13.21
N THR A 5 -30.40 -28.12 -14.29
CA THR A 5 -29.89 -28.92 -15.40
C THR A 5 -28.60 -29.57 -14.88
N ASN A 6 -28.69 -30.83 -14.42
CA ASN A 6 -27.53 -31.66 -14.12
C ASN A 6 -26.69 -31.77 -15.40
N LEU A 7 -25.71 -30.89 -15.53
CA LEU A 7 -24.75 -30.94 -16.63
C LEU A 7 -23.78 -32.06 -16.29
N ALA A 8 -23.94 -33.21 -16.94
CA ALA A 8 -23.03 -34.34 -16.78
C ALA A 8 -21.56 -33.86 -16.85
N PRO A 9 -20.67 -34.42 -16.02
CA PRO A 9 -19.29 -33.97 -15.93
C PRO A 9 -18.65 -34.02 -17.31
N ARG A 10 -18.16 -32.87 -17.77
CA ARG A 10 -17.45 -32.76 -19.05
C ARG A 10 -15.97 -32.99 -18.79
N SER A 11 -15.44 -34.08 -19.31
CA SER A 11 -14.03 -34.43 -19.24
C SER A 11 -13.35 -34.22 -20.58
N ILE A 12 -12.15 -33.66 -20.55
CA ILE A 12 -11.27 -33.50 -21.70
C ILE A 12 -9.94 -34.15 -21.31
N SER A 13 -9.49 -35.11 -22.11
CA SER A 13 -8.20 -35.79 -21.92
C SER A 13 -7.27 -35.52 -23.09
N GLY A 14 -5.99 -35.30 -22.79
CA GLY A 14 -4.95 -35.14 -23.81
C GLY A 14 -3.62 -35.69 -23.33
N THR A 15 -2.85 -36.26 -24.26
CA THR A 15 -1.49 -36.74 -24.00
C THR A 15 -0.48 -35.70 -24.48
N TYR A 16 0.41 -35.31 -23.59
CA TYR A 16 1.42 -34.28 -23.76
C TYR A 16 2.77 -34.90 -23.43
N GLY A 17 3.53 -35.29 -24.47
CA GLY A 17 4.79 -36.02 -24.29
C GLY A 17 4.55 -37.34 -23.55
N HIS A 18 5.14 -37.48 -22.37
CA HIS A 18 5.06 -38.69 -21.54
C HIS A 18 3.91 -38.67 -20.51
N LEU A 19 3.10 -37.60 -20.46
CA LEU A 19 1.99 -37.46 -19.52
C LEU A 19 0.64 -37.40 -20.22
N THR A 20 -0.35 -38.07 -19.66
CA THR A 20 -1.76 -37.89 -20.00
C THR A 20 -2.42 -37.05 -18.93
N ILE A 21 -3.05 -35.95 -19.34
CA ILE A 21 -3.74 -35.01 -18.46
C ILE A 21 -5.23 -35.08 -18.76
N THR A 22 -6.03 -35.29 -17.71
CA THR A 22 -7.49 -35.27 -17.77
C THR A 22 -8.02 -34.11 -16.96
N TYR A 23 -8.78 -33.25 -17.62
CA TYR A 23 -9.43 -32.07 -17.07
C TYR A 23 -10.93 -32.32 -17.01
N THR A 24 -11.46 -32.47 -15.80
CA THR A 24 -12.88 -32.78 -15.58
C THR A 24 -13.58 -31.62 -14.90
N ARG A 25 -14.68 -31.16 -15.49
CA ARG A 25 -15.62 -30.22 -14.86
C ARG A 25 -16.67 -30.99 -14.06
N PHE A 26 -16.83 -30.63 -12.80
CA PHE A 26 -18.00 -30.95 -11.98
C PHE A 26 -18.85 -29.69 -11.73
N ASP A 27 -20.01 -29.86 -11.11
CA ASP A 27 -20.90 -28.74 -10.82
C ASP A 27 -20.29 -27.73 -9.85
N THR A 28 -19.47 -28.21 -8.90
CA THR A 28 -18.92 -27.40 -7.80
C THR A 28 -17.41 -27.16 -7.90
N HIS A 29 -16.71 -27.90 -8.75
CA HIS A 29 -15.25 -27.87 -8.82
C HIS A 29 -14.74 -28.43 -10.15
N TRP A 30 -13.43 -28.31 -10.34
CA TRP A 30 -12.68 -28.83 -11.47
C TRP A 30 -11.62 -29.78 -10.91
N ALA A 31 -11.43 -30.91 -11.58
CA ALA A 31 -10.38 -31.86 -11.25
C ALA A 31 -9.36 -31.95 -12.38
N VAL A 32 -8.08 -31.92 -12.00
CA VAL A 32 -6.94 -32.19 -12.88
C VAL A 32 -6.35 -33.51 -12.44
N MET A 33 -6.36 -34.50 -13.32
CA MET A 33 -5.74 -35.82 -13.08
C MET A 33 -4.61 -36.04 -14.07
N VAL A 34 -3.47 -36.52 -13.58
CA VAL A 34 -2.25 -36.66 -14.38
C VAL A 34 -1.73 -38.09 -14.27
N PHE A 35 -1.40 -38.67 -15.42
CA PHE A 35 -0.93 -40.04 -15.54
C PHE A 35 0.36 -40.11 -16.34
N SER A 36 1.28 -40.99 -15.95
CA SER A 36 2.41 -41.43 -16.77
C SER A 36 2.17 -42.88 -17.15
N GLY A 37 1.71 -43.12 -18.39
CA GLY A 37 1.19 -44.43 -18.79
C GLY A 37 -0.02 -44.84 -17.92
N PRO A 38 -0.02 -46.03 -17.29
CA PRO A 38 -1.11 -46.48 -16.42
C PRO A 38 -1.06 -45.87 -15.00
N THR A 39 0.04 -45.23 -14.63
CA THR A 39 0.27 -44.78 -13.26
C THR A 39 -0.23 -43.36 -13.06
N ARG A 40 -1.10 -43.16 -12.08
CA ARG A 40 -1.54 -41.83 -11.63
C ARG A 40 -0.44 -41.18 -10.79
N ILE A 41 -0.16 -39.90 -11.05
CA ILE A 41 0.83 -39.10 -10.30
C ILE A 41 0.05 -38.16 -9.38
N GLU A 42 -0.09 -38.54 -8.11
CA GLU A 42 -0.94 -37.82 -7.15
C GLU A 42 -0.47 -36.39 -6.87
N GLU A 43 0.84 -36.16 -6.88
CA GLU A 43 1.46 -34.85 -6.60
C GLU A 43 1.11 -33.80 -7.67
N LEU A 44 0.81 -34.27 -8.88
CA LEU A 44 0.39 -33.42 -10.02
C LEU A 44 -1.13 -33.35 -10.16
N CYS A 45 -1.87 -34.19 -9.43
CA CYS A 45 -3.33 -34.11 -9.38
C CYS A 45 -3.78 -32.94 -8.49
N GLY A 46 -5.01 -32.48 -8.71
CA GLY A 46 -5.59 -31.43 -7.87
C GLY A 46 -7.06 -31.17 -8.16
N THR A 47 -7.73 -30.59 -7.16
CA THR A 47 -9.10 -30.10 -7.26
C THR A 47 -9.12 -28.60 -7.03
N TYR A 48 -9.97 -27.91 -7.79
CA TYR A 48 -10.03 -26.46 -7.83
C TYR A 48 -11.49 -26.01 -7.84
N THR A 49 -11.82 -25.02 -7.02
CA THR A 49 -13.17 -24.43 -7.01
C THR A 49 -13.44 -23.58 -8.25
N GLU A 50 -12.39 -23.04 -8.86
CA GLU A 50 -12.47 -22.15 -10.01
C GLU A 50 -11.81 -22.74 -11.26
N ALA A 51 -12.32 -22.35 -12.43
CA ALA A 51 -11.84 -22.85 -13.72
C ALA A 51 -10.43 -22.33 -14.07
N ALA A 52 -10.13 -21.07 -13.74
CA ALA A 52 -8.89 -20.43 -14.14
C ALA A 52 -7.64 -21.07 -13.48
N PRO A 53 -7.61 -21.33 -12.15
CA PRO A 53 -6.52 -22.07 -11.53
C PRO A 53 -6.34 -23.48 -12.10
N ALA A 54 -7.45 -24.20 -12.31
CA ALA A 54 -7.44 -25.55 -12.86
C ALA A 54 -6.85 -25.58 -14.28
N TYR A 55 -7.25 -24.63 -15.12
CA TYR A 55 -6.74 -24.51 -16.49
C TYR A 55 -5.26 -24.12 -16.53
N ARG A 56 -4.81 -23.23 -15.65
CA ARG A 56 -3.39 -22.85 -15.53
C ARG A 56 -2.52 -24.05 -15.14
N GLU A 57 -2.95 -24.85 -14.16
CA GLU A 57 -2.23 -26.05 -13.76
C GLU A 57 -2.13 -27.06 -14.93
N CYS A 58 -3.24 -27.30 -15.65
CA CYS A 58 -3.22 -28.13 -16.85
C CYS A 58 -2.20 -27.64 -17.89
N GLN A 59 -2.19 -26.33 -18.19
CA GLN A 59 -1.25 -25.76 -19.16
C GLN A 59 0.21 -25.89 -18.70
N ARG A 60 0.49 -25.65 -17.42
CA ARG A 60 1.83 -25.77 -16.85
C ARG A 60 2.38 -27.18 -17.04
N ILE A 61 1.61 -28.18 -16.61
CA ILE A 61 2.00 -29.59 -16.69
C ILE A 61 2.12 -30.02 -18.15
N ALA A 62 1.17 -29.63 -19.01
CA ALA A 62 1.20 -29.95 -20.44
C ALA A 62 2.46 -29.41 -21.13
N ARG A 63 2.84 -28.15 -20.85
CA ARG A 63 4.04 -27.52 -21.42
C ARG A 63 5.31 -28.21 -20.97
N ALA A 64 5.47 -28.46 -19.68
CA ALA A 64 6.65 -29.15 -19.14
C ALA A 64 6.77 -30.58 -19.71
N ALA A 65 5.65 -31.29 -19.82
CA ALA A 65 5.62 -32.64 -20.39
C ALA A 65 5.94 -32.66 -21.89
N HIS A 66 5.45 -31.66 -22.65
CA HIS A 66 5.83 -31.46 -24.06
C HIS A 66 7.33 -31.17 -24.23
N GLN A 67 7.94 -30.46 -23.27
CA GLN A 67 9.37 -30.18 -23.25
C GLN A 67 10.22 -31.36 -22.79
N GLY A 68 9.60 -32.49 -22.42
CA GLY A 68 10.32 -33.67 -21.94
C GLY A 68 10.88 -33.54 -20.53
N VAL A 69 10.42 -32.56 -19.74
CA VAL A 69 10.85 -32.36 -18.34
C VAL A 69 10.43 -33.59 -17.52
N PRO A 70 11.33 -34.22 -16.75
CA PRO A 70 10.98 -35.40 -15.99
C PRO A 70 10.00 -35.06 -14.85
N VAL A 71 9.11 -36.00 -14.53
CA VAL A 71 8.00 -35.82 -13.57
C VAL A 71 8.44 -35.22 -12.23
N HIS A 72 9.56 -35.67 -11.66
CA HIS A 72 10.05 -35.19 -10.37
C HIS A 72 10.43 -33.71 -10.39
N GLU A 73 10.92 -33.18 -11.52
CA GLU A 73 11.20 -31.76 -11.69
C GLU A 73 9.91 -30.94 -11.83
N ILE A 74 8.90 -31.47 -12.53
CA ILE A 74 7.56 -30.84 -12.65
C ILE A 74 6.89 -30.70 -11.28
N ILE A 75 7.11 -31.68 -10.39
CA ILE A 75 6.63 -31.65 -9.01
C ILE A 75 7.42 -30.62 -8.20
N ALA A 76 8.75 -30.60 -8.31
CA ALA A 76 9.62 -29.72 -7.54
C ALA A 76 9.39 -28.22 -7.84
N THR A 77 8.96 -27.86 -9.05
CA THR A 77 8.69 -26.46 -9.43
C THR A 77 7.30 -25.97 -9.02
N LYS A 78 6.36 -26.87 -8.69
CA LYS A 78 4.98 -26.53 -8.28
C LYS A 78 4.92 -25.55 -7.10
N PRO A 79 5.68 -25.69 -6.00
CA PRO A 79 5.64 -24.76 -4.88
C PRO A 79 6.09 -23.34 -5.27
N ALA A 80 7.16 -23.22 -6.06
CA ALA A 80 7.68 -21.93 -6.48
C ALA A 80 6.69 -21.18 -7.38
N GLU A 81 6.03 -21.88 -8.30
CA GLU A 81 5.01 -21.27 -9.17
C GLU A 81 3.74 -20.88 -8.41
N LEU A 82 3.32 -21.65 -7.40
CA LEU A 82 2.21 -21.27 -6.53
C LEU A 82 2.51 -19.99 -5.74
N VAL A 83 3.75 -19.83 -5.25
CA VAL A 83 4.19 -18.60 -4.59
C VAL A 83 4.20 -17.43 -5.57
N LEU A 84 4.69 -17.62 -6.80
CA LEU A 84 4.68 -16.59 -7.83
C LEU A 84 3.25 -16.17 -8.21
N ALA A 85 2.32 -17.12 -8.31
CA ALA A 85 0.91 -16.84 -8.59
C ALA A 85 0.27 -16.04 -7.45
N ALA A 86 0.50 -16.42 -6.20
CA ALA A 86 0.01 -15.69 -5.03
C ALA A 86 0.59 -14.26 -4.96
N LEU A 87 1.88 -14.09 -5.26
CA LEU A 87 2.52 -12.77 -5.36
C LEU A 87 1.90 -11.91 -6.46
N ALA A 88 1.59 -12.49 -7.62
CA ALA A 88 0.93 -11.78 -8.70
C ALA A 88 -0.49 -11.30 -8.31
N GLU A 89 -1.25 -12.11 -7.56
CA GLU A 89 -2.56 -11.71 -7.03
C GLU A 89 -2.46 -10.59 -5.99
N VAL A 90 -1.48 -10.66 -5.10
CA VAL A 90 -1.21 -9.60 -4.12
C VAL A 90 -0.86 -8.29 -4.84
N VAL A 91 0.02 -8.34 -5.85
CA VAL A 91 0.40 -7.17 -6.66
C VAL A 91 -0.80 -6.64 -7.45
N GLY A 92 -1.63 -7.51 -8.03
CA GLY A 92 -2.86 -7.14 -8.72
C GLY A 92 -3.84 -6.41 -7.80
N THR A 93 -4.04 -6.95 -6.59
CA THR A 93 -4.90 -6.36 -5.55
C THR A 93 -4.34 -5.01 -5.10
N ALA A 94 -3.03 -4.93 -4.86
CA ALA A 94 -2.35 -3.69 -4.50
C ALA A 94 -2.50 -2.61 -5.58
N ASN A 95 -2.37 -2.97 -6.85
CA ASN A 95 -2.56 -2.05 -7.98
C ASN A 95 -4.01 -1.57 -8.13
N GLN A 96 -4.99 -2.39 -7.77
CA GLN A 96 -6.41 -1.99 -7.76
C GLN A 96 -6.76 -1.11 -6.55
N LEU A 97 -6.09 -1.32 -5.42
CA LEU A 97 -6.30 -0.53 -4.21
C LEU A 97 -5.51 0.79 -4.22
N ALA A 98 -4.36 0.85 -4.90
CA ALA A 98 -3.53 2.05 -5.03
C ALA A 98 -4.30 3.31 -5.48
N PRO A 99 -5.13 3.29 -6.55
CA PRO A 99 -5.90 4.48 -6.94
C PRO A 99 -6.98 4.83 -5.91
N ARG A 100 -7.60 3.84 -5.26
CA ARG A 100 -8.61 4.07 -4.22
C ARG A 100 -8.01 4.65 -2.93
N LEU A 101 -6.77 4.28 -2.62
CA LEU A 101 -6.00 4.89 -1.53
C LEU A 101 -5.53 6.30 -1.90
N ALA A 102 -5.18 6.57 -3.16
CA ALA A 102 -4.87 7.92 -3.61
C ALA A 102 -6.07 8.88 -3.45
N ASP A 103 -7.29 8.39 -3.66
CA ASP A 103 -8.54 9.14 -3.43
C ASP A 103 -8.96 9.21 -1.94
N ALA A 104 -8.54 8.22 -1.13
CA ALA A 104 -8.84 8.17 0.31
C ALA A 104 -7.80 8.86 1.20
N VAL A 105 -6.63 9.21 0.65
CA VAL A 105 -5.68 10.09 1.33
C VAL A 105 -6.26 11.50 1.26
N PRO A 106 -6.66 12.11 2.40
CA PRO A 106 -7.04 13.52 2.40
C PRO A 106 -5.86 14.30 1.81
N ALA A 107 -6.15 15.15 0.82
CA ALA A 107 -5.15 15.97 0.15
C ALA A 107 -4.18 16.53 1.19
N PRO A 108 -2.85 16.35 1.03
CA PRO A 108 -1.89 16.90 1.97
C PRO A 108 -2.21 18.39 2.11
N ALA A 109 -2.52 18.81 3.34
CA ALA A 109 -2.84 20.20 3.63
C ALA A 109 -1.79 21.07 2.93
N GLU A 110 -2.24 21.96 2.05
CA GLU A 110 -1.37 22.73 1.15
C GLU A 110 -0.30 23.45 1.99
N VAL A 111 0.89 22.85 2.09
CA VAL A 111 2.04 23.38 2.84
C VAL A 111 2.61 24.51 2.01
N ARG A 112 1.99 25.69 2.10
CA ARG A 112 2.59 26.90 1.56
C ARG A 112 3.81 27.25 2.39
N GLN A 113 4.99 26.96 1.85
CA GLN A 113 6.19 27.69 2.25
C GLN A 113 5.93 29.18 2.01
N VAL A 114 5.78 29.93 3.10
CA VAL A 114 5.79 31.39 3.03
C VAL A 114 7.21 31.77 2.60
N ARG A 115 7.36 32.24 1.36
CA ARG A 115 8.64 32.77 0.88
C ARG A 115 9.14 33.80 1.90
N PRO A 116 10.41 33.73 2.35
CA PRO A 116 10.99 34.76 3.18
C PRO A 116 10.84 36.10 2.47
N THR A 117 10.05 37.02 3.04
CA THR A 117 10.02 38.39 2.54
C THR A 117 11.36 39.06 2.81
N LEU A 118 11.84 39.81 1.81
CA LEU A 118 13.16 40.41 1.60
C LEU A 118 13.72 41.35 2.70
N ALA A 119 13.25 41.30 3.94
CA ALA A 119 13.58 42.28 4.98
C ALA A 119 14.31 41.68 6.20
N ARG A 120 15.32 40.81 6.01
CA ARG A 120 16.20 40.25 7.09
C ARG A 120 15.46 39.76 8.35
N ALA A 121 14.15 39.50 8.28
CA ALA A 121 13.32 39.23 9.46
C ALA A 121 13.75 37.93 10.17
N HIS A 122 14.32 36.99 9.43
CA HIS A 122 14.94 35.76 9.91
C HIS A 122 16.18 35.95 10.79
N LEU A 123 16.75 37.16 10.82
CA LEU A 123 17.87 37.57 11.68
C LEU A 123 17.42 38.34 12.92
N ALA A 124 16.16 38.75 13.02
CA ALA A 124 15.65 39.47 14.18
C ALA A 124 15.52 38.51 15.38
N PRO A 125 15.95 38.92 16.59
CA PRO A 125 15.83 38.10 17.79
C PRO A 125 14.38 37.71 18.06
N LEU A 126 14.17 36.57 18.72
CA LEU A 126 12.85 36.09 19.06
C LEU A 126 12.24 36.97 20.17
N GLU A 127 11.00 37.39 19.97
CA GLU A 127 10.26 38.11 21.01
C GLU A 127 9.80 37.15 22.11
N PRO A 128 9.58 37.63 23.35
CA PRO A 128 9.14 36.77 24.47
C PRO A 128 7.88 35.96 24.16
N ALA A 129 6.94 36.51 23.39
CA ALA A 129 5.75 35.79 22.96
C ALA A 129 6.05 34.64 21.97
N GLN A 130 7.06 34.81 21.12
CA GLN A 130 7.52 33.80 20.17
C GLN A 130 8.26 32.66 20.89
N VAL A 131 9.10 32.99 21.88
CA VAL A 131 9.77 32.00 22.74
C VAL A 131 8.74 31.17 23.51
N ARG A 132 7.74 31.83 24.13
CA ARG A 132 6.65 31.13 24.82
C ARG A 132 5.88 30.21 23.89
N ALA A 133 5.59 30.64 22.66
CA ALA A 133 4.91 29.81 21.68
C ALA A 133 5.74 28.58 21.28
N LEU A 134 7.06 28.72 21.10
CA LEU A 134 7.95 27.58 20.81
C LEU A 134 8.03 26.59 21.95
N ARG A 135 8.01 27.05 23.22
CA ARG A 135 7.96 26.17 24.40
C ARG A 135 6.68 25.34 24.49
N LEU A 136 5.58 25.77 23.87
CA LEU A 136 4.35 24.97 23.81
C LEU A 136 4.45 23.77 22.87
N ALA A 137 5.40 23.77 21.93
CA ALA A 137 5.67 22.60 21.08
C ALA A 137 6.18 21.39 21.88
N ASP A 138 6.65 21.63 23.10
CA ASP A 138 7.12 20.58 24.01
C ASP A 138 5.95 19.79 24.62
N VAL A 139 4.79 20.43 24.78
CA VAL A 139 3.60 19.85 25.41
C VAL A 139 2.84 18.92 24.45
N HIS A 140 2.96 19.17 23.14
CA HIS A 140 2.32 18.38 22.11
C HIS A 140 3.41 17.62 21.36
N ALA A 141 3.62 16.35 21.70
CA ALA A 141 4.62 15.45 21.10
C ALA A 141 4.60 15.34 19.55
N ASP A 142 3.63 16.00 18.91
CA ASP A 142 3.44 16.13 17.47
C ASP A 142 4.30 17.24 16.83
N ARG A 143 5.17 17.92 17.59
CA ARG A 143 6.06 19.01 17.09
C ARG A 143 5.27 20.16 16.48
N THR A 144 4.03 20.36 16.93
CA THR A 144 3.16 21.44 16.47
C THR A 144 2.86 22.44 17.59
N VAL A 145 2.79 23.72 17.21
CA VAL A 145 2.27 24.78 18.07
C VAL A 145 0.90 25.17 17.55
N ARG A 146 -0.15 24.81 18.27
CA ARG A 146 -1.54 25.17 17.92
C ARG A 146 -1.87 26.60 18.33
N ALA A 147 -2.70 27.27 17.52
CA ALA A 147 -3.15 28.61 17.81
C ALA A 147 -3.96 28.63 19.11
N SER A 148 -3.51 29.41 20.09
CA SER A 148 -4.11 29.50 21.43
C SER A 148 -3.97 30.91 22.00
N ARG A 149 -4.47 31.13 23.22
CA ARG A 149 -4.23 32.40 23.95
C ARG A 149 -2.75 32.68 24.17
N GLN A 150 -1.92 31.63 24.26
CA GLN A 150 -0.48 31.72 24.52
C GLN A 150 0.35 31.72 23.22
N ALA A 151 -0.18 31.15 22.12
CA ALA A 151 0.42 31.18 20.80
C ALA A 151 -0.57 31.78 19.78
N THR A 152 -0.61 33.11 19.68
CA THR A 152 -1.56 33.78 18.79
C THR A 152 -1.23 33.51 17.32
N ARG A 153 -2.21 33.66 16.43
CA ARG A 153 -2.01 33.52 14.97
C ARG A 153 -0.95 34.49 14.42
N ALA A 154 -0.83 35.69 15.01
CA ALA A 154 0.21 36.64 14.65
C ALA A 154 1.60 36.12 15.03
N THR A 155 1.73 35.52 16.22
CA THR A 155 2.96 34.88 16.70
C THR A 155 3.38 33.71 15.80
N LEU A 156 2.44 32.85 15.40
CA LEU A 156 2.72 31.73 14.49
C LEU A 156 3.19 32.22 13.12
N ASN A 157 2.52 33.23 12.54
CA ASN A 157 2.94 33.84 11.28
C ASN A 157 4.35 34.45 11.36
N ALA A 158 4.68 35.11 12.48
CA ALA A 158 6.00 35.69 12.70
C ALA A 158 7.08 34.60 12.76
N LEU A 159 6.83 33.50 13.48
CA LEU A 159 7.74 32.35 13.56
C LEU A 159 7.96 31.69 12.18
N ALA A 160 6.90 31.51 11.40
CA ALA A 160 7.00 30.98 10.04
C ALA A 160 7.84 31.90 9.13
N ARG A 161 7.63 33.22 9.19
CA ARG A 161 8.43 34.20 8.43
C ARG A 161 9.90 34.21 8.84
N LYS A 162 10.19 33.89 10.10
CA LYS A 162 11.56 33.74 10.62
C LYS A 162 12.18 32.38 10.30
N GLY A 163 11.42 31.46 9.71
CA GLY A 163 11.90 30.16 9.26
C GLY A 163 11.95 29.09 10.35
N TYR A 164 11.15 29.22 11.42
CA TYR A 164 11.09 28.21 12.51
C TYR A 164 10.05 27.11 12.26
N GLY A 165 9.26 27.18 11.19
CA GLY A 165 8.25 26.17 10.88
C GLY A 165 7.35 26.52 9.71
N THR A 166 6.41 25.63 9.43
CA THR A 166 5.40 25.75 8.37
C THR A 166 4.00 25.89 8.96
N LEU A 167 3.20 26.81 8.41
CA LEU A 167 1.84 27.07 8.90
C LEU A 167 0.85 26.07 8.33
N ASN A 168 0.01 25.54 9.21
CA ASN A 168 -1.17 24.77 8.85
C ASN A 168 -2.42 25.64 8.99
N PHE A 169 -3.33 25.52 8.03
CA PHE A 169 -4.55 26.32 7.96
C PHE A 169 -5.76 25.44 8.15
N GLN A 170 -6.77 25.96 8.85
CA GLN A 170 -8.00 25.24 9.10
C GLN A 170 -8.72 24.90 7.77
N PRO A 171 -9.05 23.63 7.51
CA PRO A 171 -9.79 23.25 6.32
C PRO A 171 -11.24 23.73 6.40
N GLY A 172 -11.81 24.23 5.29
CA GLY A 172 -13.26 24.45 5.14
C GLY A 172 -13.81 25.87 5.33
N LEU A 173 -12.99 26.90 5.58
CA LEU A 173 -13.47 28.27 5.79
C LEU A 173 -13.22 29.22 4.60
N GLY A 174 -13.86 28.95 3.45
CA GLY A 174 -14.02 29.91 2.33
C GLY A 174 -12.76 30.69 1.90
N ARG A 175 -12.95 31.93 1.41
CA ARG A 175 -11.87 32.80 0.86
C ARG A 175 -10.83 33.28 1.90
N ARG A 176 -11.05 33.11 3.22
CA ARG A 176 -10.15 33.56 4.28
C ARG A 176 -9.57 32.36 5.05
N ARG A 177 -8.33 32.01 4.71
CA ARG A 177 -7.58 30.95 5.39
C ARG A 177 -7.20 31.39 6.81
N VAL A 178 -7.60 30.61 7.80
CA VAL A 178 -7.31 30.86 9.22
C VAL A 178 -6.15 29.98 9.65
N VAL A 179 -5.09 30.56 10.23
CA VAL A 179 -3.96 29.80 10.79
C VAL A 179 -4.45 28.99 11.99
N GLU A 180 -4.24 27.67 11.91
CA GLU A 180 -4.61 26.69 12.93
C GLU A 180 -3.40 26.28 13.77
N SER A 181 -2.28 25.98 13.14
CA SER A 181 -1.06 25.57 13.84
C SER A 181 0.21 25.87 13.05
N LEU A 182 1.36 25.72 13.70
CA LEU A 182 2.69 25.78 13.11
C LEU A 182 3.40 24.46 13.38
N THR A 183 3.82 23.73 12.34
CA THR A 183 4.71 22.57 12.48
C THR A 183 6.16 23.05 12.48
N LEU A 184 6.93 22.67 13.49
CA LEU A 184 8.34 23.06 13.58
C LEU A 184 9.17 22.35 12.50
N ASN A 185 10.18 23.05 11.98
CA ASN A 185 11.22 22.45 11.15
C ASN A 185 12.49 22.21 11.99
N ALA A 186 13.57 21.67 11.38
CA ALA A 186 14.82 21.39 12.07
C ALA A 186 15.39 22.59 12.88
N ARG A 187 15.17 23.83 12.40
CA ARG A 187 15.58 25.05 13.11
C ARG A 187 14.72 25.33 14.34
N GLY A 188 13.39 25.17 14.23
CA GLY A 188 12.45 25.23 15.34
C GLY A 188 12.77 24.19 16.42
N GLU A 189 13.01 22.96 15.99
CA GLU A 189 13.36 21.85 16.87
C GLU A 189 14.68 22.08 17.59
N ALA A 190 15.73 22.50 16.86
CA ALA A 190 17.03 22.80 17.45
C ALA A 190 16.95 23.93 18.49
N TYR A 191 16.11 24.94 18.26
CA TYR A 191 15.89 26.02 19.23
C TYR A 191 15.20 25.51 20.50
N VAL A 192 14.14 24.72 20.36
CA VAL A 192 13.44 24.13 21.52
C VAL A 192 14.38 23.20 22.30
N ALA A 193 15.19 22.40 21.60
CA ALA A 193 16.18 21.53 22.23
C ALA A 193 17.28 22.33 22.98
N ALA A 194 17.75 23.44 22.41
CA ALA A 194 18.74 24.29 23.07
C ALA A 194 18.19 25.00 24.31
N GLU A 195 16.93 25.48 24.26
CA GLU A 195 16.25 26.07 25.42
C GLU A 195 16.03 25.07 26.56
N ARG A 196 15.82 23.78 26.26
CA ARG A 196 15.71 22.72 27.28
C ARG A 196 17.01 22.51 28.07
N VAL A 197 18.16 22.73 27.44
CA VAL A 197 19.47 22.57 28.10
C VAL A 197 19.83 23.81 28.93
N ALA A 198 19.22 24.95 28.63
CA ALA A 198 19.47 26.23 29.29
C ALA A 198 18.48 26.55 30.44
N ALA A 199 17.44 25.73 30.63
CA ALA A 199 16.43 25.85 31.69
C ALA A 199 16.74 24.91 32.86
#